data_AF-A0A849BSN1-F1
#
_entry.id   AF-A0A849BSN1-F1
#
_cell.length_a   1.000
_cell.length_b   1.000
_cell.length_c   1.000
_cell.angle_alpha   90.00
_cell.angle_beta   90.00
_cell.angle_gamma   90.00
#
_symmetry.space_group_name_H-M   'P 1'
#
loop_
_entity.id
_entity.type
_entity.pdbx_description
1 polymer ?
#
loop_
_entity_poly.entity_id
_entity_poly.type
_entity_poly.pdbx_seq_one_letter_code
_entity_poly.pdbx_strand_id
1 'polypeptide(L)'
;MTHSPVEQFAHVRVEPPLDQELALRSAATRLLREFGDRVGEETVDNLLRTAYSRVATRAKVETFLPLLAERATREHLQTLAEAPSG
;
A
#
# COMPACT_ATOMS: atom_id res chain seq x y z
N MET A 1 -22.67 -28.61 -7.03
CA MET A 1 -21.53 -27.99 -6.33
C MET A 1 -20.70 -27.24 -7.38
N THR A 2 -21.12 -26.03 -7.77
CA THR A 2 -20.38 -25.19 -8.72
C THR A 2 -19.44 -24.30 -7.92
N HIS A 3 -18.20 -24.75 -7.72
CA HIS A 3 -17.14 -23.81 -7.37
C HIS A 3 -16.77 -23.06 -8.65
N SER A 4 -17.06 -21.76 -8.68
CA SER A 4 -16.71 -20.87 -9.79
C SER A 4 -15.17 -20.77 -9.89
N PRO A 5 -14.56 -20.82 -11.09
CA PRO A 5 -13.10 -20.78 -11.24
C PRO A 5 -12.46 -19.44 -10.82
N VAL A 6 -13.27 -18.45 -10.45
CA VAL A 6 -12.83 -17.07 -10.17
C VAL A 6 -12.25 -16.93 -8.76
N GLU A 7 -12.51 -17.87 -7.85
CA GLU A 7 -12.02 -17.79 -6.46
C GLU A 7 -10.57 -18.27 -6.30
N GLN A 8 -10.03 -19.00 -7.28
CA GLN A 8 -8.74 -19.71 -7.15
C GLN A 8 -7.51 -18.81 -7.32
N PHE A 9 -7.65 -17.57 -7.80
CA PHE A 9 -6.55 -16.62 -7.93
C PHE A 9 -6.34 -15.72 -6.71
N ALA A 10 -7.17 -15.85 -5.67
CA ALA A 10 -7.27 -14.85 -4.60
C ALA A 10 -6.08 -14.79 -3.62
N HIS A 11 -5.13 -15.72 -3.63
CA HIS A 11 -4.10 -15.80 -2.57
C HIS A 11 -2.70 -16.28 -2.98
N VAL A 12 -2.34 -16.26 -4.26
CA VAL A 12 -0.91 -16.24 -4.60
C VAL A 12 -0.41 -14.84 -4.22
N ARG A 13 0.81 -14.69 -3.69
CA ARG A 13 1.48 -13.39 -3.66
C ARG A 13 1.73 -12.98 -5.12
N VAL A 14 0.68 -12.51 -5.77
CA VAL A 14 0.74 -11.98 -7.13
C VAL A 14 1.35 -10.61 -6.96
N GLU A 15 2.56 -10.44 -7.50
CA GLU A 15 3.12 -9.12 -7.70
C GLU A 15 2.05 -8.22 -8.29
N PRO A 16 1.88 -6.97 -7.82
CA PRO A 16 0.80 -6.13 -8.28
C PRO A 16 0.86 -6.02 -9.81
N PRO A 17 -0.30 -5.95 -10.48
CA PRO A 17 -0.35 -5.60 -11.89
C PRO A 17 0.53 -4.37 -12.19
N LEU A 18 1.12 -4.30 -13.39
CA LEU A 18 2.14 -3.29 -13.72
C LEU A 18 1.65 -1.85 -13.49
N ASP A 19 0.39 -1.58 -13.79
CA ASP A 19 -0.27 -0.30 -13.52
C ASP A 19 -0.36 0.00 -12.02
N GLN A 20 -0.61 -1.01 -11.19
CA GLN A 20 -0.62 -0.88 -9.73
C GLN A 20 0.78 -0.71 -9.15
N GLU A 21 1.80 -1.43 -9.63
CA GLU A 21 3.20 -1.19 -9.23
C GLU A 21 3.65 0.24 -9.61
N LEU A 22 3.28 0.73 -10.80
CA LEU A 22 3.56 2.12 -11.20
C LEU A 22 2.85 3.14 -10.30
N ALA A 23 1.60 2.87 -9.94
CA ALA A 23 0.83 3.71 -9.03
C ALA A 23 1.43 3.71 -7.61
N LEU A 24 1.87 2.55 -7.11
CA LEU A 24 2.55 2.42 -5.82
C LEU A 24 3.89 3.15 -5.80
N ARG A 25 4.70 3.04 -6.86
CA ARG A 25 5.94 3.80 -6.98
C ARG A 25 5.69 5.31 -6.97
N SER A 26 4.66 5.75 -7.69
CA SER A 26 4.26 7.16 -7.70
C SER A 26 3.77 7.63 -6.33
N ALA A 27 3.05 6.77 -5.60
CA ALA A 27 2.63 7.04 -4.22
C ALA A 27 3.82 7.11 -3.26
N ALA A 28 4.78 6.18 -3.35
CA ALA A 28 6.02 6.21 -2.58
C ALA A 28 6.76 7.53 -2.80
N THR A 29 6.95 7.96 -4.05
CA THR A 29 7.58 9.26 -4.36
C THR A 29 6.83 10.43 -3.72
N ARG A 30 5.49 10.43 -3.69
CA ARG A 30 4.71 11.47 -3.01
C ARG A 30 4.92 11.46 -1.51
N LEU A 31 4.86 10.29 -0.87
CA LEU A 31 5.03 10.13 0.57
C LEU A 31 6.46 10.47 1.01
N LEU A 32 7.47 10.10 0.23
CA LEU A 32 8.87 10.45 0.51
C LEU A 32 9.11 11.95 0.46
N ARG A 33 8.47 12.67 -0.47
CA ARG A 33 8.54 14.14 -0.47
C ARG A 33 7.86 14.77 0.76
N GLU A 34 6.87 14.10 1.34
CA GLU A 34 6.10 14.61 2.48
C GLU A 34 6.74 14.24 3.83
N PHE A 35 7.37 13.06 3.94
CA PHE A 35 7.81 12.46 5.19
C PHE A 35 9.26 11.97 5.20
N GLY A 36 9.97 11.99 4.06
CA GLY A 36 11.29 11.39 3.90
C GLY A 36 12.32 11.91 4.90
N ASP A 37 12.29 13.22 5.18
CA ASP A 37 13.19 13.87 6.13
C ASP A 37 12.98 13.44 7.60
N ARG A 38 11.82 12.84 7.91
CA ARG A 38 11.42 12.49 9.29
C ARG A 38 11.42 10.99 9.56
N VAL A 39 11.03 10.17 8.58
CA VAL A 39 10.70 8.75 8.81
C VAL A 39 11.58 7.79 7.99
N GLY A 40 12.39 8.30 7.04
CA GLY A 40 13.30 7.51 6.21
C GLY A 40 12.61 6.73 5.09
N GLU A 41 13.35 6.48 4.00
CA GLU A 41 12.79 5.93 2.76
C GLU A 41 12.28 4.49 2.90
N GLU A 42 13.09 3.62 3.49
CA GLU A 42 12.74 2.21 3.72
C GLU A 42 11.44 2.06 4.52
N THR A 43 11.22 2.92 5.52
CA THR A 43 10.02 2.89 6.35
C THR A 43 8.77 3.24 5.53
N VAL A 44 8.85 4.26 4.68
CA VAL A 44 7.74 4.67 3.81
C VAL A 44 7.38 3.54 2.85
N ASP A 45 8.36 2.93 2.20
CA ASP A 45 8.13 1.82 1.26
C ASP A 45 7.55 0.59 1.94
N ASN A 46 8.10 0.20 3.10
CA ASN A 46 7.61 -0.96 3.85
C ASN A 46 6.17 -0.76 4.35
N LEU A 47 5.84 0.45 4.85
CA LEU A 47 4.49 0.77 5.29
C LEU A 47 3.51 0.80 4.11
N LEU A 48 3.92 1.35 2.95
CA LEU A 48 3.08 1.38 1.76
C LEU A 48 2.78 -0.03 1.22
N ARG A 49 3.79 -0.90 1.10
CA ARG A 49 3.61 -2.29 0.65
C ARG A 49 2.77 -3.11 1.64
N THR A 50 2.92 -2.85 2.93
CA THR A 50 2.10 -3.48 3.97
C THR A 50 0.64 -3.02 3.88
N ALA A 51 0.40 -1.72 3.71
CA ALA A 51 -0.94 -1.17 3.55
C ALA A 51 -1.62 -1.74 2.29
N TYR A 52 -0.91 -1.75 1.15
CA TYR A 52 -1.40 -2.35 -0.09
C TYR A 52 -1.82 -3.81 0.10
N SER A 53 -0.94 -4.64 0.69
CA SER A 53 -1.24 -6.06 0.90
C SER A 53 -2.48 -6.28 1.77
N ARG A 54 -2.69 -5.45 2.80
CA ARG A 54 -3.86 -5.53 3.68
C ARG A 54 -5.16 -5.20 2.94
N VAL A 55 -5.15 -4.19 2.07
CA VAL A 55 -6.34 -3.79 1.30
C VAL A 55 -6.61 -4.79 0.17
N ALA A 56 -5.58 -5.23 -0.54
CA ALA A 56 -5.68 -6.22 -1.63
C ALA A 56 -6.30 -7.54 -1.15
N THR A 57 -6.03 -7.96 0.08
CA THR A 57 -6.61 -9.17 0.69
C THR A 57 -8.14 -9.16 0.77
N ARG A 58 -8.78 -7.97 0.78
CA ARG A 58 -10.22 -7.82 1.06
C ARG A 58 -11.02 -7.18 -0.07
N ALA A 59 -10.34 -6.62 -1.07
CA ALA A 59 -10.99 -5.84 -2.11
C ALA A 59 -11.55 -6.73 -3.21
N LYS A 60 -12.77 -6.43 -3.65
CA LYS A 60 -13.38 -7.01 -4.85
C LYS A 60 -13.12 -6.19 -6.11
N VAL A 61 -12.58 -4.97 -5.95
CA VAL A 61 -12.26 -4.03 -7.01
C VAL A 61 -10.84 -3.52 -6.79
N GLU A 62 -9.96 -3.79 -7.74
CA GLU A 62 -8.52 -3.58 -7.59
C GLU A 62 -8.06 -2.16 -7.97
N THR A 63 -8.84 -1.45 -8.79
CA THR A 63 -8.49 -0.13 -9.36
C THR A 63 -8.10 0.92 -8.32
N PHE A 64 -8.67 0.86 -7.12
CA PHE A 64 -8.45 1.85 -6.07
C PHE A 64 -7.44 1.40 -5.02
N LEU A 65 -6.87 0.19 -5.14
CA LEU A 65 -5.96 -0.38 -4.14
C LEU A 65 -4.74 0.52 -3.85
N PRO A 66 -4.03 1.06 -4.86
CA PRO A 66 -2.87 1.91 -4.59
C PRO A 66 -3.24 3.22 -3.87
N LEU A 67 -4.40 3.81 -4.19
CA LEU A 67 -4.88 5.05 -3.56
C LEU A 67 -5.27 4.83 -2.10
N LEU A 68 -5.96 3.73 -1.81
CA LEU A 68 -6.34 3.36 -0.45
C LEU A 68 -5.10 3.04 0.40
N ALA A 69 -4.13 2.33 -0.19
CA ALA A 69 -2.85 2.06 0.45
C ALA A 69 -2.11 3.36 0.80
N GLU A 70 -1.96 4.26 -0.16
CA GLU A 70 -1.30 5.56 0.07
C GLU A 70 -1.98 6.37 1.17
N ARG A 71 -3.30 6.42 1.19
CA ARG A 71 -4.06 7.13 2.23
C ARG A 71 -3.77 6.55 3.62
N ALA A 72 -3.91 5.23 3.77
CA ALA A 72 -3.67 4.58 5.05
C ALA A 72 -2.21 4.77 5.53
N THR A 73 -1.25 4.69 4.60
CA THR A 73 0.16 4.95 4.90
C THR A 73 0.39 6.39 5.32
N ARG A 74 -0.23 7.37 4.66
CA ARG A 74 -0.14 8.79 5.05
C ARG A 74 -0.65 9.02 6.46
N GLU A 75 -1.82 8.48 6.81
CA GLU A 75 -2.40 8.61 8.16
C GLU A 75 -1.45 8.03 9.23
N HIS A 76 -0.79 6.91 8.95
CA HIS A 76 0.20 6.31 9.85
C HIS A 76 1.48 7.15 9.94
N LEU A 77 2.02 7.61 8.81
CA LEU A 77 3.21 8.45 8.78
C LEU A 77 3.02 9.77 9.52
N GLN A 78 1.84 10.40 9.41
CA GLN A 78 1.52 11.60 10.19
C GLN A 78 1.62 11.34 11.69
N THR A 79 1.05 10.23 12.16
CA THR A 79 1.10 9.83 13.57
C THR A 79 2.54 9.57 14.03
N LEU A 80 3.34 8.86 13.22
CA LEU A 80 4.75 8.58 13.52
C LEU A 80 5.59 9.85 13.56
N ALA A 81 5.32 10.78 12.65
CA ALA A 81 6.09 11.98 12.52
C ALA A 81 5.76 12.97 13.67
N GLU A 82 4.52 12.99 14.16
CA GLU A 82 4.07 13.79 15.31
C GLU A 82 4.48 13.21 16.67
N ALA A 83 4.85 11.93 16.74
CA ALA A 83 5.28 11.31 17.98
C ALA A 83 6.58 11.98 18.49
N PRO A 84 6.66 12.35 19.79
CA PRO A 84 7.88 12.88 20.36
C PRO A 84 8.98 11.82 20.27
N SER A 85 10.13 12.19 19.71
CA SER A 85 11.35 11.37 19.72
C SER A 85 11.79 11.21 21.19
N GLY A 86 11.31 10.14 21.84
CA GLY A 86 11.63 9.79 23.23
C GLY A 86 12.94 9.04 23.36
#